data_AF-A0A4Y9ERY6-F1
#
_entry.id   AF-A0A4Y9ERY6-F1
#
_cell.length_a   1.000
_cell.length_b   1.000
_cell.length_c   1.000
_cell.angle_alpha   90.00
_cell.angle_beta   90.00
_cell.angle_gamma   90.00
#
_symmetry.space_group_name_H-M   'P 1'
#
loop_
_entity.id
_entity.type
_entity.pdbx_description
1 polymer ?
#
loop_
_entity_poly.entity_id
_entity_poly.type
_entity_poly.pdbx_seq_one_letter_code
_entity_poly.pdbx_strand_id
1 'polypeptide(L)'
;MSGTQMRRWAQQLLSGKDNSTPDLARHAWLLANLAIIGTAAAATFKGLPVSLTELAGALGIANTSGAVATKLKETTEPDVPTPPADGAPQ
;
A
#
# COMPACT_ATOMS: atom_id res chain seq x y z
N MET A 1 0.23 -1.82 -20.37
CA MET A 1 -0.95 -1.53 -19.53
C MET A 1 -1.61 -0.26 -20.04
N SER A 2 -2.93 -0.22 -20.23
CA SER A 2 -3.63 1.02 -20.61
C SER A 2 -3.74 1.97 -19.40
N GLY A 3 -3.90 3.28 -19.65
CA GLY A 3 -4.02 4.28 -18.57
C GLY A 3 -5.19 4.02 -17.61
N THR A 4 -6.30 3.46 -18.11
CA THR A 4 -7.46 3.06 -17.31
C THR A 4 -7.17 1.86 -16.42
N GLN A 5 -6.34 0.92 -16.87
CA GLN A 5 -5.87 -0.22 -16.06
C GLN A 5 -4.92 0.24 -14.96
N MET A 6 -4.00 1.16 -15.25
CA MET A 6 -3.12 1.76 -14.23
C MET A 6 -3.90 2.47 -13.14
N ARG A 7 -4.95 3.23 -13.51
CA ARG A 7 -5.76 3.95 -12.54
C ARG A 7 -6.52 3.01 -11.60
N ARG A 8 -7.13 1.94 -12.15
CA ARG A 8 -7.82 0.92 -11.34
C ARG A 8 -6.86 0.13 -10.45
N TRP A 9 -5.69 -0.22 -10.97
CA TRP A 9 -4.64 -0.89 -10.20
C TRP A 9 -4.14 -0.01 -9.05
N ALA A 10 -3.88 1.28 -9.30
CA ALA A 10 -3.44 2.23 -8.28
C ALA A 10 -4.54 2.46 -7.21
N GLN A 11 -5.81 2.54 -7.63
CA GLN A 11 -6.93 2.58 -6.69
C GLN A 11 -6.94 1.32 -5.82
N GLN A 12 -6.94 0.13 -6.42
CA GLN A 12 -6.91 -1.15 -5.69
C GLN A 12 -5.71 -1.32 -4.76
N LEU A 13 -4.61 -0.59 -4.97
CA LEU A 13 -3.43 -0.58 -4.12
C LEU A 13 -3.50 0.40 -2.95
N LEU A 14 -4.35 1.43 -3.03
CA LEU A 14 -4.42 2.53 -2.08
C LEU A 14 -5.75 2.59 -1.32
N SER A 15 -6.79 1.95 -1.83
CA SER A 15 -8.08 1.81 -1.15
C SER A 15 -8.19 0.51 -0.37
N GLY A 16 -9.12 0.47 0.60
CA GLY A 16 -9.49 -0.72 1.36
C GLY A 16 -10.29 -1.72 0.53
N LYS A 17 -10.86 -2.72 1.19
CA LYS A 17 -11.61 -3.83 0.56
C LYS A 17 -12.81 -3.36 -0.30
N ASP A 18 -13.37 -2.20 0.03
CA ASP A 18 -14.50 -1.56 -0.66
C ASP A 18 -14.11 -0.79 -1.94
N ASN A 19 -12.82 -0.72 -2.27
CA ASN A 19 -12.25 0.06 -3.38
C ASN A 19 -12.67 1.54 -3.43
N SER A 20 -13.19 2.06 -2.32
CA SER A 20 -13.84 3.38 -2.26
C SER A 20 -13.28 4.24 -1.13
N THR A 21 -12.86 3.60 -0.03
CA THR A 21 -12.28 4.32 1.11
C THR A 21 -10.76 4.33 1.02
N PRO A 22 -10.09 5.50 1.15
CA PRO A 22 -8.64 5.56 1.20
C PRO A 22 -8.13 4.79 2.43
N ASP A 23 -7.26 3.80 2.20
CA ASP A 23 -6.71 2.98 3.27
C ASP A 23 -5.45 3.64 3.84
N LEU A 24 -5.59 4.20 5.04
CA LEU A 24 -4.49 4.83 5.75
C LEU A 24 -3.27 3.90 5.94
N ALA A 25 -3.47 2.59 6.12
CA ALA A 25 -2.37 1.64 6.30
C ALA A 25 -1.56 1.46 5.02
N ARG A 26 -2.23 1.39 3.85
CA ARG A 26 -1.56 1.31 2.54
C ARG A 26 -0.84 2.61 2.19
N HIS A 27 -1.43 3.75 2.53
CA HIS A 27 -0.77 5.05 2.35
C HIS A 27 0.44 5.22 3.28
N ALA A 28 0.33 4.87 4.55
CA ALA A 28 1.44 4.89 5.50
C ALA A 28 2.58 3.96 5.05
N TRP A 29 2.24 2.78 4.53
CA TRP A 29 3.21 1.84 3.99
C TRP A 29 3.93 2.38 2.74
N LEU A 30 3.20 3.02 1.82
CA LEU A 30 3.80 3.68 0.65
C LEU A 30 4.72 4.83 1.06
N LEU A 31 4.29 5.67 2.01
CA LEU A 31 5.08 6.79 2.53
C LEU A 31 6.35 6.31 3.22
N ALA A 32 6.28 5.21 3.98
CA ALA A 32 7.47 4.62 4.61
C ALA A 32 8.50 4.17 3.57
N ASN A 33 8.07 3.49 2.51
CA ASN A 33 8.95 3.10 1.41
C ASN A 33 9.56 4.31 0.68
N LEU A 34 8.74 5.33 0.40
CA LEU A 34 9.21 6.58 -0.20
C LEU A 34 10.22 7.31 0.69
N ALA A 35 10.02 7.32 2.01
CA ALA A 35 10.96 7.93 2.95
C ALA A 35 12.30 7.18 2.99
N ILE A 36 12.28 5.84 2.98
CA ILE A 36 13.50 5.01 2.95
C ILE A 36 14.29 5.26 1.65
N ILE A 37 13.62 5.17 0.50
CA ILE A 37 14.23 5.40 -0.82
C ILE A 37 14.71 6.84 -0.94
N GLY A 38 13.90 7.82 -0.52
CA GLY A 38 14.24 9.24 -0.56
C GLY A 38 15.45 9.58 0.29
N THR A 39 15.57 8.98 1.48
CA THR A 39 16.73 9.18 2.36
C THR A 39 17.99 8.58 1.73
N ALA A 40 17.89 7.37 1.15
CA ALA A 40 19.01 6.74 0.44
C ALA A 40 19.45 7.57 -0.77
N ALA A 41 18.50 8.01 -1.61
CA ALA A 41 18.78 8.86 -2.77
C ALA A 41 19.45 10.18 -2.36
N ALA A 42 18.93 10.85 -1.33
CA ALA A 42 19.52 12.09 -0.81
C ALA A 42 20.93 11.89 -0.27
N ALA A 43 21.21 10.76 0.38
CA ALA A 43 22.56 10.40 0.84
C ALA A 43 23.50 10.17 -0.35
N THR A 44 23.06 9.45 -1.38
CA THR A 44 23.83 9.24 -2.63
C THR A 44 24.16 10.57 -3.32
N PHE A 45 23.20 11.50 -3.46
CA PHE A 45 23.45 12.80 -4.07
C PHE A 45 24.44 13.67 -3.28
N LYS A 46 24.54 13.47 -1.96
CA LYS A 46 25.50 14.16 -1.10
C LYS A 46 26.88 13.47 -1.06
N GLY A 47 27.07 12.39 -1.82
CA GLY A 47 28.30 11.60 -1.80
C GLY A 47 28.52 10.82 -0.49
N LEU A 48 27.46 10.64 0.31
CA LEU A 48 27.54 9.86 1.55
C LEU A 48 27.49 8.36 1.22
N PRO A 49 28.25 7.53 1.94
CA PRO A 49 28.19 6.08 1.78
C PRO A 49 26.80 5.56 2.16
N VAL A 50 26.20 4.75 1.29
CA VAL A 50 24.92 4.08 1.54
C VAL A 50 25.19 2.58 1.71
N SER A 51 24.91 2.06 2.90
CA SER A 51 24.98 0.62 3.17
C SER A 51 23.80 -0.08 2.51
N LEU A 52 24.07 -0.94 1.53
CA LEU A 52 23.03 -1.73 0.86
C LEU A 52 22.37 -2.73 1.81
N THR A 53 23.11 -3.23 2.80
CA THR A 53 22.57 -4.15 3.81
C THR A 53 21.56 -3.45 4.72
N GLU A 54 21.86 -2.24 5.17
CA GLU A 54 20.92 -1.46 5.98
C GLU A 54 19.70 -1.02 5.17
N LEU A 55 19.91 -0.63 3.91
CA LEU A 55 18.81 -0.30 3.00
C LEU A 55 17.90 -1.52 2.76
N ALA A 56 18.49 -2.69 2.48
CA ALA A 56 17.75 -3.93 2.30
C ALA A 56 17.03 -4.35 3.59
N GLY A 57 17.64 -4.16 4.76
CA GLY A 57 17.02 -4.38 6.06
C GLY A 57 15.82 -3.45 6.30
N ALA A 58 15.99 -2.15 6.06
CA ALA A 58 14.93 -1.15 6.21
C ALA A 58 13.75 -1.42 5.27
N LEU A 59 14.02 -1.69 3.99
CA LEU A 59 12.99 -2.07 3.02
C LEU A 59 12.34 -3.41 3.36
N GLY A 60 13.12 -4.38 3.82
CA GLY A 60 12.61 -5.70 4.24
C GLY A 60 11.63 -5.57 5.40
N ILE A 61 11.98 -4.83 6.45
CA ILE A 61 11.11 -4.56 7.59
C ILE A 61 9.87 -3.77 7.16
N ALA A 62 10.03 -2.67 6.41
CA ALA A 62 8.91 -1.85 5.96
C ALA A 62 7.92 -2.64 5.09
N ASN A 63 8.41 -3.48 4.17
CA ASN A 63 7.57 -4.27 3.29
C ASN A 63 6.89 -5.45 3.97
N THR A 64 7.58 -6.14 4.87
CA THR A 64 6.97 -7.23 5.64
C THR A 64 5.94 -6.70 6.63
N SER A 65 6.28 -5.68 7.43
CA SER A 65 5.35 -5.09 8.40
C SER A 65 4.14 -4.42 7.73
N GLY A 66 4.35 -3.70 6.62
CA GLY A 66 3.27 -3.10 5.85
C GLY A 66 2.33 -4.12 5.19
N ALA A 67 2.88 -5.20 4.62
CA ALA A 67 2.07 -6.29 4.06
C ALA A 67 1.24 -7.00 5.15
N VAL A 68 1.81 -7.25 6.32
CA VAL A 68 1.10 -7.86 7.45
C VAL A 68 0.03 -6.92 8.00
N ALA A 69 0.34 -5.64 8.19
CA ALA A 69 -0.62 -4.66 8.72
C ALA A 69 -1.82 -4.45 7.78
N THR A 70 -1.57 -4.39 6.47
CA THR A 70 -2.63 -4.24 5.47
C THR A 70 -3.48 -5.51 5.36
N LYS A 71 -2.87 -6.71 5.46
CA LYS A 71 -3.62 -7.98 5.52
C LYS A 71 -4.44 -8.12 6.81
N LEU A 72 -3.87 -7.79 7.95
CA LEU A 72 -4.59 -7.82 9.24
C LEU A 72 -5.79 -6.85 9.21
N LYS A 73 -5.60 -5.66 8.64
CA LYS A 73 -6.67 -4.69 8.42
C LYS A 73 -7.75 -5.23 7.50
N GLU A 74 -7.38 -5.82 6.37
CA GLU A 74 -8.32 -6.47 5.44
C GLU A 74 -9.14 -7.58 6.12
N THR A 75 -8.55 -8.33 7.06
CA THR A 75 -9.26 -9.39 7.82
C THR A 75 -10.12 -8.88 8.96
N THR A 76 -9.93 -7.65 9.41
CA THR A 76 -10.66 -7.07 10.56
C THR A 76 -11.64 -5.97 10.15
N GLU A 77 -11.61 -5.53 8.89
CA GLU A 77 -12.63 -4.63 8.33
C GLU A 77 -13.99 -5.35 8.24
N PRO A 78 -15.07 -4.75 8.77
CA PRO A 78 -16.41 -5.30 8.65
C PRO A 78 -16.81 -5.39 7.17
N ASP A 79 -17.45 -6.50 6.80
CA ASP A 79 -18.02 -6.65 5.45
C ASP A 79 -19.01 -5.52 5.19
N VAL A 80 -18.81 -4.80 4.09
CA VAL A 80 -19.77 -3.82 3.60
C VAL A 80 -21.09 -4.56 3.36
N PRO A 81 -22.24 -4.09 3.87
CA PRO A 81 -23.52 -4.70 3.59
C PRO A 81 -23.68 -4.82 2.08
N THR A 82 -23.81 -6.04 1.58
CA THR A 82 -24.08 -6.29 0.17
C THR A 82 -25.43 -5.64 -0.13
N PRO A 83 -25.54 -4.68 -1.08
CA PRO A 83 -26.83 -4.27 -1.58
C PRO A 83 -27.57 -5.53 -2.06
N PRO A 84 -28.88 -5.67 -1.78
CA PRO A 84 -29.63 -6.83 -2.24
C PRO A 84 -29.43 -6.98 -3.75
N ALA A 85 -29.12 -8.19 -4.18
CA ALA A 85 -28.96 -8.51 -5.59
C ALA A 85 -30.22 -8.06 -6.33
N ASP A 86 -30.06 -7.15 -7.30
CA ASP A 86 -31.10 -6.80 -8.24
C ASP A 86 -31.62 -8.08 -8.91
N GLY A 87 -32.79 -8.57 -8.47
CA GLY A 87 -33.42 -9.74 -9.07
C GLY A 87 -34.21 -10.69 -8.17
N ALA A 88 -34.58 -10.34 -6.94
CA ALA A 88 -35.61 -11.12 -6.23
C ALA A 88 -37.00 -10.74 -6.75
N PRO A 89 -37.77 -11.65 -7.39
CA PRO A 89 -39.16 -11.38 -7.70
C PRO A 89 -39.95 -11.26 -6.39
N GLN A 90 -40.80 -10.22 -6.31
CA GLN A 90 -41.84 -10.11 -5.29
C GLN A 90 -42.91 -11.19 -5.47
#